data_AF-A0A8D5U6M3-F1
#
_entry.id   AF-A0A8D5U6M3-F1
#
_cell.length_a   1.000
_cell.length_b   1.000
_cell.length_c   1.000
_cell.angle_alpha   90.00
_cell.angle_beta   90.00
_cell.angle_gamma   90.00
#
_symmetry.space_group_name_H-M   'P 1'
#
loop_
_entity.id
_entity.type
_entity.pdbx_description
1 polymer ?
#
loop_
_entity_poly.entity_id
_entity_poly.type
_entity_poly.pdbx_seq_one_letter_code
_entity_poly.pdbx_strand_id
1 'polypeptide(L)'
;MGKPCAFTNQGLAEHSKGSLEWAKKVLSDSYFRVTKRRLEKFGVEVTKEDMEVAVLLHDMGKAAEYYQGQFDDGCNPLRGRPTFIYHEIGSALFFYKNVKDEGLRTLVTLTELNHLNAVRGVSQLNPAKLPVKFDEGMLKLRKYGQVLLEELSGEYPVGGFRVDDYTFYDYNEMLEDLSRVNEPYLKLYSLFLAPVIVGDNLDSSHARSKEERRRFIRMLEKELGGVSP
;
A
#
# COMPACT_ATOMS: atom_id res chain seq x y z
N MET A 1 2.50 -19.11 -13.30
CA MET A 1 3.17 -18.51 -12.13
C MET A 1 2.23 -18.65 -10.93
N GLY A 2 2.75 -18.86 -9.72
CA GLY A 2 1.92 -18.96 -8.52
C GLY A 2 1.25 -17.63 -8.17
N LYS A 3 0.05 -17.69 -7.58
CA LYS A 3 -0.73 -16.53 -7.15
C LYS A 3 -0.02 -15.83 -5.98
N PRO A 4 0.20 -14.51 -6.00
CA PRO A 4 0.80 -13.82 -4.86
C PRO A 4 -0.11 -13.86 -3.63
N CYS A 5 0.49 -13.92 -2.45
CA CYS A 5 -0.19 -13.98 -1.15
C CYS A 5 -0.11 -12.65 -0.40
N ALA A 6 -1.19 -12.24 0.27
CA ALA A 6 -1.22 -11.10 1.19
C ALA A 6 -0.79 -11.50 2.59
N PHE A 7 -1.31 -12.63 3.07
CA PHE A 7 -0.98 -13.27 4.34
C PHE A 7 -1.54 -14.70 4.34
N THR A 8 -1.42 -15.41 5.47
CA THR A 8 -1.89 -16.78 5.61
C THR A 8 -3.35 -16.92 5.17
N ASN A 9 -3.60 -17.83 4.22
CA ASN A 9 -4.90 -18.15 3.63
C ASN A 9 -5.58 -17.04 2.81
N GLN A 10 -4.87 -15.96 2.41
CA GLN A 10 -5.45 -14.93 1.55
C GLN A 10 -4.49 -14.50 0.43
N GLY A 11 -5.00 -14.47 -0.80
CA GLY A 11 -4.26 -13.98 -1.96
C GLY A 11 -4.10 -12.46 -1.95
N LEU A 12 -3.05 -11.94 -2.60
CA LEU A 12 -2.76 -10.51 -2.67
C LEU A 12 -3.82 -9.73 -3.44
N ALA A 13 -4.27 -10.24 -4.59
CA ALA A 13 -5.36 -9.61 -5.34
C ALA A 13 -6.69 -9.60 -4.58
N GLU A 14 -6.95 -10.65 -3.79
CA GLU A 14 -8.15 -10.73 -2.95
C GLU A 14 -8.10 -9.67 -1.84
N HIS A 15 -6.96 -9.53 -1.16
CA HIS A 15 -6.73 -8.51 -0.15
C HIS A 15 -6.83 -7.08 -0.72
N SER A 16 -6.26 -6.84 -1.90
CA SER A 16 -6.36 -5.56 -2.61
C SER A 16 -7.83 -5.18 -2.84
N LYS A 17 -8.62 -6.10 -3.41
CA LYS A 17 -10.05 -5.88 -3.69
C LYS A 17 -10.84 -5.64 -2.41
N GLY A 18 -10.65 -6.50 -1.40
CA GLY A 18 -11.33 -6.38 -0.11
C GLY A 18 -11.01 -5.07 0.62
N SER A 19 -9.73 -4.66 0.62
CA SER A 19 -9.29 -3.38 1.18
C SER A 19 -9.97 -2.19 0.51
N LEU A 20 -10.09 -2.21 -0.83
CA LEU A 20 -10.79 -1.17 -1.56
C LEU A 20 -12.30 -1.14 -1.24
N GLU A 21 -12.95 -2.29 -1.13
CA GLU A 21 -14.38 -2.35 -0.77
C GLU A 21 -14.65 -1.79 0.64
N TRP A 22 -13.76 -2.03 1.60
CA TRP A 22 -13.83 -1.39 2.92
C TRP A 22 -13.53 0.11 2.83
N ALA A 23 -12.52 0.51 2.07
CA ALA A 23 -12.14 1.91 1.92
C ALA A 23 -13.26 2.74 1.25
N LYS A 24 -14.03 2.18 0.31
CA LYS A 24 -15.19 2.84 -0.31
C LYS A 24 -16.24 3.30 0.71
N LYS A 25 -16.31 2.67 1.89
CA LYS A 25 -17.21 3.09 2.98
C LYS A 25 -16.79 4.41 3.63
N VAL A 26 -15.51 4.77 3.57
CA VAL A 26 -14.99 6.08 4.04
C VAL A 26 -14.70 7.05 2.90
N LEU A 27 -14.38 6.54 1.71
CA LEU A 27 -14.13 7.28 0.48
C LEU A 27 -15.46 7.72 -0.16
N SER A 28 -16.29 8.41 0.62
CA SER A 28 -17.51 9.04 0.13
C SER A 28 -17.20 10.11 -0.92
N ASP A 29 -18.17 10.42 -1.78
CA ASP A 29 -18.01 11.51 -2.75
C ASP A 29 -17.73 12.86 -2.08
N SER A 30 -18.26 13.07 -0.87
CA SER A 30 -17.92 14.25 -0.06
C SER A 30 -16.44 14.26 0.36
N TYR A 31 -15.91 13.12 0.81
CA TYR A 31 -14.51 12.99 1.19
C TYR A 31 -13.61 13.32 0.00
N PHE A 32 -13.85 12.66 -1.14
CA PHE A 32 -13.11 12.90 -2.37
C PHE A 32 -13.19 14.38 -2.81
N ARG A 33 -14.38 14.98 -2.88
CA ARG A 33 -14.53 16.39 -3.29
C ARG A 33 -13.76 17.35 -2.39
N VAL A 34 -13.70 17.10 -1.08
CA VAL A 34 -12.93 17.92 -0.14
C VAL A 34 -11.44 17.71 -0.36
N THR A 35 -10.98 16.47 -0.51
CA THR A 35 -9.59 16.13 -0.80
C THR A 35 -9.12 16.81 -2.09
N LYS A 36 -9.87 16.63 -3.19
CA LYS A 36 -9.61 17.26 -4.48
C LYS A 36 -9.45 18.77 -4.37
N ARG A 37 -10.43 19.47 -3.78
CA ARG A 37 -10.37 20.94 -3.59
C ARG A 37 -9.21 21.39 -2.71
N ARG A 38 -8.74 20.57 -1.77
CA ARG A 38 -7.59 20.91 -0.92
C ARG A 38 -6.28 20.80 -1.68
N LEU A 39 -6.15 19.80 -2.55
CA LEU A 39 -4.96 19.54 -3.36
C LEU A 39 -4.85 20.47 -4.57
N GLU A 40 -5.96 20.78 -5.23
CA GLU A 40 -6.01 21.72 -6.36
C GLU A 40 -5.52 23.13 -5.98
N LYS A 41 -5.68 23.54 -4.71
CA LYS A 41 -5.12 24.80 -4.20
C LYS A 41 -3.61 24.89 -4.26
N PHE A 42 -2.93 23.76 -4.37
CA PHE A 42 -1.49 23.64 -4.49
C PHE A 42 -1.07 23.16 -5.89
N GLY A 43 -1.98 23.17 -6.87
CA GLY A 43 -1.71 22.70 -8.23
C GLY A 43 -1.60 21.18 -8.36
N VAL A 44 -2.02 20.41 -7.35
CA VAL A 44 -2.02 18.94 -7.41
C VAL A 44 -3.38 18.46 -7.89
N GLU A 45 -3.42 17.90 -9.10
CA GLU A 45 -4.62 17.29 -9.65
C GLU A 45 -4.77 15.85 -9.14
N VAL A 46 -5.99 15.49 -8.75
CA VAL A 46 -6.31 14.16 -8.24
C VAL A 46 -7.70 13.73 -8.71
N THR A 47 -7.79 12.47 -9.11
CA THR A 47 -9.03 11.78 -9.47
C THR A 47 -9.46 10.85 -8.33
N LYS A 48 -10.69 10.34 -8.40
CA LYS A 48 -11.15 9.39 -7.37
C LYS A 48 -10.39 8.08 -7.52
N GLU A 49 -10.14 7.71 -8.76
CA GLU A 49 -9.38 6.57 -9.22
C GLU A 49 -7.95 6.57 -8.65
N ASP A 50 -7.26 7.72 -8.58
CA ASP A 50 -5.93 7.81 -7.97
C ASP A 50 -5.94 7.37 -6.50
N MET A 51 -6.98 7.76 -5.75
CA MET A 51 -7.12 7.37 -4.34
C MET A 51 -7.50 5.89 -4.20
N GLU A 52 -8.36 5.38 -5.10
CA GLU A 52 -8.74 3.97 -5.12
C GLU A 52 -7.55 3.07 -5.49
N VAL A 53 -6.71 3.49 -6.44
CA VAL A 53 -5.48 2.78 -6.84
C VAL A 53 -4.46 2.78 -5.70
N ALA A 54 -4.31 3.89 -4.96
CA ALA A 54 -3.47 3.92 -3.76
C ALA A 54 -3.87 2.85 -2.75
N VAL A 55 -5.18 2.71 -2.46
CA VAL A 55 -5.68 1.63 -1.59
C VAL A 55 -5.45 0.24 -2.20
N LEU A 56 -5.77 0.07 -3.47
CA LEU A 56 -5.72 -1.22 -4.15
C LEU A 56 -4.30 -1.80 -4.19
N LEU A 57 -3.29 -0.94 -4.38
CA LEU A 57 -1.90 -1.33 -4.56
C LEU A 57 -1.00 -0.96 -3.37
N HIS A 58 -1.57 -0.57 -2.22
CA HIS A 58 -0.81 -0.17 -1.04
C HIS A 58 0.19 -1.25 -0.58
N ASP A 59 -0.16 -2.50 -0.86
CA ASP A 59 0.57 -3.70 -0.46
C ASP A 59 1.36 -4.35 -1.62
N MET A 60 1.58 -3.61 -2.72
CA MET A 60 2.37 -4.09 -3.87
C MET A 60 3.75 -4.62 -3.46
N GLY A 61 4.38 -4.05 -2.43
CA GLY A 61 5.65 -4.55 -1.89
C GLY A 61 5.59 -5.98 -1.34
N LYS A 62 4.42 -6.52 -1.00
CA LYS A 62 4.27 -7.94 -0.66
C LYS A 62 4.48 -8.83 -1.87
N ALA A 63 4.37 -8.32 -3.10
CA ALA A 63 4.72 -9.07 -4.30
C ALA A 63 6.23 -9.27 -4.48
N ALA A 64 7.06 -8.80 -3.54
CA ALA A 64 8.48 -9.04 -3.56
C ALA A 64 8.82 -10.53 -3.39
N GLU A 65 9.84 -11.01 -4.11
CA GLU A 65 10.27 -12.42 -4.05
C GLU A 65 10.62 -12.88 -2.64
N TYR A 66 11.22 -12.00 -1.82
CA TYR A 66 11.51 -12.31 -0.41
C TYR A 66 10.24 -12.62 0.37
N TYR A 67 9.18 -11.82 0.18
CA TYR A 67 7.94 -12.01 0.92
C TYR A 67 7.20 -13.27 0.45
N GLN A 68 7.08 -13.43 -0.88
CA GLN A 68 6.38 -14.56 -1.50
C GLN A 68 7.09 -15.88 -1.29
N GLY A 69 8.43 -15.89 -1.13
CA GLY A 69 9.20 -17.08 -0.78
C GLY A 69 8.89 -17.68 0.61
N GLN A 70 8.00 -17.06 1.38
CA GLN A 70 7.51 -17.57 2.67
C GLN A 70 6.23 -18.39 2.57
N PHE A 71 5.61 -18.49 1.39
CA PHE A 71 4.31 -19.14 1.17
C PHE A 71 4.37 -20.25 0.12
N ASP A 72 3.47 -21.22 0.24
CA ASP A 72 3.12 -22.13 -0.86
C ASP A 72 2.05 -21.52 -1.79
N ASP A 73 1.68 -22.24 -2.84
CA ASP A 73 0.66 -21.80 -3.82
C ASP A 73 -0.75 -21.60 -3.21
N GLY A 74 -1.00 -22.15 -2.02
CA GLY A 74 -2.25 -21.99 -1.26
C GLY A 74 -2.20 -20.86 -0.22
N CYS A 75 -1.14 -20.05 -0.22
CA CYS A 75 -0.86 -19.04 0.80
C CYS A 75 -0.73 -19.61 2.21
N ASN A 76 -0.31 -20.87 2.35
CA ASN A 76 0.12 -21.43 3.62
C ASN A 76 1.59 -21.07 3.88
N PRO A 77 1.97 -20.69 5.10
CA PRO A 77 3.37 -20.44 5.44
C PRO A 77 4.22 -21.70 5.26
N LEU A 78 5.32 -21.59 4.51
CA LEU A 78 6.30 -22.66 4.36
C LEU A 78 7.07 -22.91 5.67
N ARG A 79 7.32 -21.85 6.44
CA ARG A 79 8.06 -21.89 7.70
C ARG A 79 7.61 -20.79 8.66
N GLY A 80 7.27 -21.16 9.89
CA GLY A 80 6.99 -20.21 10.96
C GLY A 80 5.89 -19.19 10.62
N ARG A 81 5.91 -18.04 11.31
CA ARG A 81 5.04 -16.89 10.99
C ARG A 81 5.72 -16.03 9.92
N PRO A 82 5.06 -15.75 8.79
CA PRO A 82 5.62 -14.88 7.75
C PRO A 82 5.94 -13.47 8.28
N THR A 83 7.08 -12.93 7.86
CA THR A 83 7.48 -11.57 8.14
C THR A 83 7.03 -10.63 7.02
N PHE A 84 6.48 -9.48 7.40
CA PHE A 84 6.04 -8.41 6.49
C PHE A 84 6.97 -7.19 6.60
N ILE A 85 8.22 -7.38 6.99
CA ILE A 85 9.15 -6.25 7.14
C ILE A 85 9.38 -5.56 5.79
N TYR A 86 9.32 -4.23 5.81
CA TYR A 86 9.73 -3.34 4.73
C TYR A 86 8.96 -3.42 3.40
N HIS A 87 7.81 -4.09 3.33
CA HIS A 87 7.00 -4.09 2.10
C HIS A 87 6.52 -2.66 1.74
N GLU A 88 6.38 -1.77 2.72
CA GLU A 88 6.08 -0.36 2.47
C GLU A 88 7.09 0.32 1.52
N ILE A 89 8.35 -0.13 1.51
CA ILE A 89 9.39 0.41 0.62
C ILE A 89 9.15 -0.03 -0.83
N GLY A 90 8.80 -1.30 -1.04
CA GLY A 90 8.48 -1.83 -2.38
C GLY A 90 7.22 -1.17 -2.96
N SER A 91 6.19 -0.97 -2.14
CA SER A 91 4.98 -0.24 -2.56
C SER A 91 5.27 1.22 -2.91
N ALA A 92 6.04 1.91 -2.07
CA ALA A 92 6.43 3.30 -2.32
C ALA A 92 7.23 3.46 -3.62
N LEU A 93 8.22 2.58 -3.85
CA LEU A 93 9.01 2.56 -5.09
C LEU A 93 8.14 2.33 -6.32
N PHE A 94 7.17 1.42 -6.22
CA PHE A 94 6.22 1.18 -7.29
C PHE A 94 5.48 2.45 -7.69
N PHE A 95 4.90 3.19 -6.74
CA PHE A 95 4.22 4.45 -7.06
C PHE A 95 5.18 5.54 -7.53
N TYR A 96 6.35 5.66 -6.91
CA TYR A 96 7.37 6.63 -7.29
C TYR A 96 7.80 6.48 -8.76
N LYS A 97 7.88 5.25 -9.27
CA LYS A 97 8.26 4.97 -10.67
C LYS A 97 7.10 5.05 -11.67
N ASN A 98 5.84 5.01 -11.22
CA ASN A 98 4.67 4.95 -12.10
C ASN A 98 3.85 6.25 -12.18
N VAL A 99 3.81 7.04 -11.11
CA VAL A 99 3.03 8.28 -11.08
C VAL A 99 3.85 9.42 -11.68
N LYS A 100 3.32 10.04 -12.74
CA LYS A 100 4.03 11.09 -13.49
C LYS A 100 3.89 12.47 -12.88
N ASP A 101 2.73 12.80 -12.33
CA ASP A 101 2.51 14.08 -11.64
C ASP A 101 3.34 14.09 -10.36
N GLU A 102 4.22 15.08 -10.21
CA GLU A 102 5.20 15.12 -9.12
C GLU A 102 4.53 15.30 -7.75
N GLY A 103 3.48 16.11 -7.68
CA GLY A 103 2.75 16.37 -6.44
C GLY A 103 2.00 15.13 -5.97
N LEU A 104 1.25 14.50 -6.87
CA LEU A 104 0.55 13.26 -6.61
C LEU A 104 1.54 12.14 -6.27
N ARG A 105 2.60 11.96 -7.06
CA ARG A 105 3.67 10.97 -6.83
C ARG A 105 4.22 11.09 -5.42
N THR A 106 4.57 12.31 -5.01
CA THR A 106 5.11 12.56 -3.67
C THR A 106 4.11 12.17 -2.59
N LEU A 107 2.83 12.55 -2.74
CA LEU A 107 1.79 12.26 -1.76
C LEU A 107 1.49 10.77 -1.62
N VAL A 108 1.38 10.03 -2.73
CA VAL A 108 1.14 8.58 -2.67
C VAL A 108 2.36 7.84 -2.16
N THR A 109 3.58 8.25 -2.55
CA THR A 109 4.82 7.63 -2.05
C THR A 109 4.94 7.81 -0.52
N LEU A 110 4.66 9.02 -0.01
CA LEU A 110 4.61 9.27 1.43
C LEU A 110 3.51 8.47 2.13
N THR A 111 2.36 8.29 1.48
CA THR A 111 1.27 7.48 2.00
C THR A 111 1.72 6.05 2.20
N GLU A 112 2.34 5.44 1.18
CA GLU A 112 2.81 4.07 1.25
C GLU A 112 3.90 3.89 2.30
N LEU A 113 4.88 4.80 2.38
CA LEU A 113 5.90 4.72 3.44
C LEU A 113 5.31 4.86 4.85
N ASN A 114 4.17 5.55 5.00
CA ASN A 114 3.54 5.80 6.30
C ASN A 114 2.36 4.88 6.64
N HIS A 115 1.96 3.95 5.76
CA HIS A 115 0.78 3.11 6.05
C HIS A 115 1.00 2.15 7.24
N LEU A 116 2.26 1.92 7.63
CA LEU A 116 2.67 1.24 8.86
C LEU A 116 3.42 2.13 9.86
N ASN A 117 3.23 3.46 9.80
CA ASN A 117 4.00 4.42 10.62
C ASN A 117 3.93 4.16 12.14
N ALA A 118 2.83 3.55 12.62
CA ALA A 118 2.70 3.13 14.02
C ALA A 118 3.65 1.99 14.44
N VAL A 119 4.20 1.24 13.47
CA VAL A 119 5.12 0.13 13.67
C VAL A 119 6.54 0.50 13.25
N ARG A 120 6.70 1.20 12.12
CA ARG A 120 7.97 1.66 11.58
C ARG A 120 7.81 3.05 10.99
N GLY A 121 8.51 4.02 11.56
CA GLY A 121 8.43 5.40 11.09
C GLY A 121 9.38 5.66 9.92
N VAL A 122 8.95 6.54 9.00
CA VAL A 122 9.77 6.97 7.84
C VAL A 122 11.10 7.60 8.28
N SER A 123 11.14 8.21 9.47
CA SER A 123 12.36 8.75 10.07
C SER A 123 13.45 7.71 10.36
N GLN A 124 13.13 6.41 10.31
CA GLN A 124 14.08 5.31 10.46
C GLN A 124 14.76 4.93 9.13
N LEU A 125 14.27 5.46 8.00
CA LEU A 125 14.87 5.24 6.69
C LEU A 125 16.07 6.17 6.47
N ASN A 126 17.03 5.71 5.68
CA ASN A 126 18.25 6.45 5.38
C ASN A 126 18.53 6.38 3.88
N PRO A 127 18.65 7.52 3.16
CA PRO A 127 18.93 7.50 1.73
C PRO A 127 20.22 6.75 1.38
N ALA A 128 21.24 6.81 2.24
CA ALA A 128 22.55 6.24 1.99
C ALA A 128 22.66 4.73 2.28
N LYS A 129 21.64 4.09 2.88
CA LYS A 129 21.67 2.65 3.18
C LYS A 129 20.28 2.03 3.31
N LEU A 130 20.16 0.77 2.92
CA LEU A 130 18.96 -0.02 3.18
C LEU A 130 18.79 -0.28 4.70
N PRO A 131 17.56 -0.51 5.17
CA PRO A 131 17.30 -0.89 6.55
C PRO A 131 18.04 -2.15 7.02
N VAL A 132 18.15 -2.33 8.33
CA VAL A 132 18.77 -3.51 8.93
C VAL A 132 17.90 -4.75 8.65
N LYS A 133 18.50 -5.88 8.27
CA LYS A 133 17.84 -7.12 7.81
C LYS A 133 17.08 -6.99 6.48
N PHE A 134 17.35 -5.94 5.72
CA PHE A 134 16.82 -5.81 4.38
C PHE A 134 17.50 -6.83 3.46
N ASP A 135 16.70 -7.52 2.66
CA ASP A 135 17.13 -8.51 1.68
C ASP A 135 16.87 -7.95 0.27
N GLU A 136 17.78 -8.16 -0.68
CA GLU A 136 17.60 -7.64 -2.04
C GLU A 136 16.34 -8.18 -2.73
N GLY A 137 15.90 -9.40 -2.36
CA GLY A 137 14.64 -9.99 -2.79
C GLY A 137 13.40 -9.20 -2.36
N MET A 138 13.50 -8.27 -1.39
CA MET A 138 12.43 -7.34 -1.01
C MET A 138 12.18 -6.26 -2.06
N LEU A 139 13.11 -6.07 -3.02
CA LEU A 139 12.97 -5.14 -4.15
C LEU A 139 12.66 -5.84 -5.47
N LYS A 140 12.66 -7.17 -5.50
CA LYS A 140 12.35 -7.97 -6.69
C LYS A 140 10.85 -8.19 -6.79
N LEU A 141 10.14 -7.21 -7.33
CA LEU A 141 8.67 -7.22 -7.40
C LEU A 141 8.16 -7.76 -8.73
N ARG A 142 8.98 -7.78 -9.79
CA ARG A 142 8.50 -8.02 -11.17
C ARG A 142 7.73 -9.33 -11.29
N LYS A 143 8.28 -10.41 -10.75
CA LYS A 143 7.75 -11.77 -10.90
C LYS A 143 6.30 -11.91 -10.43
N TYR A 144 5.98 -11.46 -9.22
CA TYR A 144 4.64 -11.62 -8.66
C TYR A 144 3.79 -10.35 -8.80
N GLY A 145 4.42 -9.18 -8.91
CA GLY A 145 3.73 -7.92 -9.14
C GLY A 145 3.04 -7.90 -10.51
N GLN A 146 3.66 -8.50 -11.54
CA GLN A 146 3.04 -8.60 -12.86
C GLN A 146 1.75 -9.43 -12.80
N VAL A 147 1.79 -10.56 -12.08
CA VAL A 147 0.59 -11.41 -11.85
C VAL A 147 -0.50 -10.62 -11.13
N LEU A 148 -0.15 -9.85 -10.09
CA LEU A 148 -1.10 -8.99 -9.39
C LEU A 148 -1.75 -7.95 -10.32
N LEU A 149 -0.95 -7.23 -11.10
CA LEU A 149 -1.46 -6.22 -12.03
C LEU A 149 -2.36 -6.84 -13.11
N GLU A 150 -1.98 -8.00 -13.65
CA GLU A 150 -2.79 -8.73 -14.62
C GLU A 150 -4.16 -9.11 -14.04
N GLU A 151 -4.20 -9.69 -12.84
CA GLU A 151 -5.45 -10.05 -12.15
C GLU A 151 -6.37 -8.84 -11.86
N LEU A 152 -5.79 -7.66 -11.62
CA LEU A 152 -6.54 -6.44 -11.30
C LEU A 152 -6.95 -5.64 -12.56
N SER A 153 -6.20 -5.77 -13.66
CA SER A 153 -6.35 -4.94 -14.87
C SER A 153 -7.70 -5.08 -15.58
N GLY A 154 -8.41 -6.19 -15.39
CA GLY A 154 -9.73 -6.41 -15.97
C GLY A 154 -10.87 -5.63 -15.28
N GLU A 155 -10.65 -5.19 -14.05
CA GLU A 155 -11.68 -4.58 -13.20
C GLU A 155 -11.33 -3.16 -12.73
N TYR A 156 -10.03 -2.83 -12.69
CA TYR A 156 -9.53 -1.58 -12.11
C TYR A 156 -8.56 -0.86 -13.06
N PRO A 157 -8.40 0.47 -12.93
CA PRO A 157 -7.58 1.30 -13.82
C PRO A 157 -6.07 1.16 -13.55
N VAL A 158 -5.56 -0.07 -13.43
CA VAL A 158 -4.15 -0.37 -13.17
C VAL A 158 -3.35 -0.74 -14.43
N GLY A 159 -4.01 -0.88 -15.59
CA GLY A 159 -3.36 -1.31 -16.84
C GLY A 159 -2.27 -0.37 -17.38
N GLY A 160 -2.23 0.88 -16.90
CA GLY A 160 -1.15 1.83 -17.22
C GLY A 160 0.11 1.66 -16.37
N PHE A 161 0.05 0.90 -15.29
CA PHE A 161 1.18 0.71 -14.37
C PHE A 161 2.10 -0.42 -14.84
N ARG A 162 3.38 -0.28 -14.51
CA ARG A 162 4.44 -1.26 -14.78
C ARG A 162 5.19 -1.54 -13.49
N VAL A 163 5.35 -2.81 -13.18
CA VAL A 163 6.15 -3.28 -12.05
C VAL A 163 7.44 -3.91 -12.57
N ASP A 164 8.54 -3.58 -11.90
CA ASP A 164 9.87 -4.04 -12.25
C ASP A 164 10.63 -4.48 -10.98
N ASP A 165 11.84 -4.98 -11.19
CA ASP A 165 12.78 -5.25 -10.10
C ASP A 165 13.56 -3.98 -9.79
N TYR A 166 13.37 -3.48 -8.57
CA TYR A 166 14.05 -2.28 -8.12
C TYR A 166 15.43 -2.61 -7.54
N THR A 167 16.21 -1.55 -7.37
CA THR A 167 17.58 -1.58 -6.87
C THR A 167 17.77 -0.63 -5.70
N PHE A 168 18.92 -0.72 -5.04
CA PHE A 168 19.33 0.29 -4.07
C PHE A 168 19.38 1.70 -4.67
N TYR A 169 19.72 1.84 -5.96
CA TYR A 169 19.74 3.14 -6.63
C TYR A 169 18.35 3.76 -6.68
N ASP A 170 17.32 2.97 -7.02
CA ASP A 170 15.93 3.44 -7.03
C ASP A 170 15.47 3.87 -5.64
N TYR A 171 15.83 3.10 -4.61
CA TYR A 171 15.57 3.44 -3.20
C TYR A 171 16.25 4.75 -2.79
N ASN A 172 17.54 4.89 -3.13
CA ASN A 172 18.33 6.08 -2.83
C ASN A 172 17.73 7.31 -3.52
N GLU A 173 17.44 7.21 -4.82
CA GLU A 173 16.82 8.25 -5.63
C GLU A 173 15.48 8.71 -5.02
N MET A 174 14.58 7.76 -4.73
CA MET A 174 13.28 8.07 -4.11
C MET A 174 13.42 8.81 -2.78
N LEU A 175 14.31 8.36 -1.89
CA LEU A 175 14.47 9.00 -0.58
C LEU A 175 15.20 10.34 -0.66
N GLU A 176 16.19 10.49 -1.56
CA GLU A 176 16.85 11.76 -1.82
C GLU A 176 15.85 12.80 -2.32
N ASP A 177 15.01 12.44 -3.28
CA ASP A 177 13.96 13.32 -3.80
C ASP A 177 12.99 13.73 -2.70
N LEU A 178 12.45 12.76 -1.94
CA LEU A 178 11.54 13.05 -0.83
C LEU A 178 12.18 13.94 0.25
N SER A 179 13.49 13.81 0.50
CA SER A 179 14.19 14.63 1.49
C SER A 179 14.32 16.10 1.09
N ARG A 180 14.22 16.40 -0.20
CA ARG A 180 14.34 17.75 -0.77
C ARG A 180 13.00 18.47 -0.87
N VAL A 181 11.88 17.75 -0.77
CA VAL A 181 10.54 18.37 -0.82
C VAL A 181 10.20 18.99 0.52
N ASN A 182 9.82 20.27 0.53
CA ASN A 182 9.40 21.01 1.72
C ASN A 182 8.06 21.73 1.53
N GLU A 183 7.20 21.16 0.69
CA GLU A 183 5.96 21.79 0.29
C GLU A 183 4.92 21.75 1.43
N PRO A 184 4.14 22.83 1.65
CA PRO A 184 3.15 22.88 2.74
C PRO A 184 2.00 21.88 2.56
N TYR A 185 1.80 21.36 1.34
CA TYR A 185 0.80 20.36 1.03
C TYR A 185 1.24 18.94 1.41
N LEU A 186 2.51 18.69 1.75
CA LEU A 186 3.01 17.33 2.03
C LEU A 186 2.18 16.61 3.08
N LYS A 187 1.79 17.29 4.18
CA LYS A 187 0.92 16.74 5.24
C LYS A 187 -0.43 16.19 4.74
N LEU A 188 -0.85 16.60 3.54
CA LEU A 188 -2.09 16.13 2.91
C LEU A 188 -1.97 14.69 2.37
N TYR A 189 -0.80 14.05 2.45
CA TYR A 189 -0.69 12.59 2.24
C TYR A 189 -1.65 11.84 3.17
N SER A 190 -1.93 12.41 4.35
CA SER A 190 -2.92 11.88 5.31
C SER A 190 -4.32 11.68 4.71
N LEU A 191 -4.67 12.40 3.64
CA LEU A 191 -5.94 12.24 2.92
C LEU A 191 -5.99 10.96 2.06
N PHE A 192 -4.84 10.45 1.62
CA PHE A 192 -4.72 9.13 0.99
C PHE A 192 -4.52 8.04 2.05
N LEU A 193 -3.77 8.34 3.11
CA LEU A 193 -3.48 7.39 4.17
C LEU A 193 -4.74 6.92 4.92
N ALA A 194 -5.71 7.80 5.16
CA ALA A 194 -6.91 7.43 5.89
C ALA A 194 -7.70 6.28 5.24
N PRO A 195 -8.06 6.33 3.93
CA PRO A 195 -8.72 5.19 3.29
C PRO A 195 -7.81 3.95 3.20
N VAL A 196 -6.49 4.09 3.02
CA VAL A 196 -5.55 2.94 3.06
C VAL A 196 -5.61 2.22 4.41
N ILE A 197 -5.46 2.95 5.52
CA ILE A 197 -5.49 2.38 6.87
C ILE A 197 -6.84 1.68 7.13
N VAL A 198 -7.95 2.33 6.77
CA VAL A 198 -9.28 1.76 7.01
C VAL A 198 -9.48 0.49 6.17
N GLY A 199 -9.12 0.53 4.89
CA GLY A 199 -9.21 -0.61 3.98
C GLY A 199 -8.41 -1.81 4.46
N ASP A 200 -7.10 -1.63 4.63
CA ASP A 200 -6.18 -2.69 5.05
C ASP A 200 -6.61 -3.32 6.37
N ASN A 201 -6.86 -2.51 7.41
CA ASN A 201 -7.13 -3.04 8.74
C ASN A 201 -8.46 -3.81 8.83
N LEU A 202 -9.50 -3.36 8.10
CA LEU A 202 -10.79 -4.04 8.11
C LEU A 202 -10.79 -5.32 7.28
N ASP A 203 -10.14 -5.30 6.11
CA ASP A 203 -9.99 -6.52 5.31
C ASP A 203 -9.14 -7.56 6.04
N SER A 204 -7.96 -7.14 6.52
CA SER A 204 -7.07 -7.98 7.32
C SER A 204 -7.79 -8.57 8.55
N SER A 205 -8.69 -7.81 9.19
CA SER A 205 -9.46 -8.33 10.32
C SER A 205 -10.56 -9.31 9.92
N HIS A 206 -11.18 -9.12 8.76
CA HIS A 206 -12.26 -9.99 8.31
C HIS A 206 -11.72 -11.35 7.88
N ALA A 207 -10.58 -11.34 7.18
CA ALA A 207 -9.92 -12.54 6.69
C ALA A 207 -9.17 -13.32 7.79
N ARG A 208 -8.68 -12.66 8.84
CA ARG A 208 -8.05 -13.33 9.98
C ARG A 208 -9.13 -13.83 10.94
N SER A 209 -9.19 -15.14 11.15
CA SER A 209 -10.15 -15.78 12.06
C SER A 209 -10.20 -15.07 13.43
N LYS A 210 -11.40 -15.06 14.02
CA LYS A 210 -11.87 -14.32 15.20
C LYS A 210 -10.94 -14.20 16.42
N GLU A 211 -9.82 -14.89 16.56
CA GLU A 211 -9.04 -14.96 17.81
C GLU A 211 -7.94 -13.89 18.01
N GLU A 212 -7.37 -13.27 16.97
CA GLU A 212 -6.27 -12.30 17.15
C GLU A 212 -6.67 -10.85 16.83
N ARG A 213 -6.60 -9.98 17.87
CA ARG A 213 -6.76 -8.49 17.92
C ARG A 213 -8.18 -7.91 17.82
N ARG A 214 -8.77 -7.59 18.98
CA ARG A 214 -10.21 -7.22 19.10
C ARG A 214 -10.56 -5.84 19.66
N ARG A 215 -9.65 -4.87 19.79
CA ARG A 215 -10.04 -3.53 20.33
C ARG A 215 -10.11 -2.43 19.27
N PHE A 216 -9.01 -2.20 18.55
CA PHE A 216 -8.95 -1.15 17.53
C PHE A 216 -9.90 -1.40 16.36
N ILE A 217 -9.95 -2.64 15.86
CA ILE A 217 -10.85 -3.04 14.78
C ILE A 217 -12.32 -2.85 15.18
N ARG A 218 -12.73 -3.35 16.36
CA ARG A 218 -14.11 -3.19 16.84
C ARG A 218 -14.51 -1.71 17.00
N MET A 219 -13.56 -0.86 17.38
CA MET A 219 -13.78 0.58 17.40
C MET A 219 -13.99 1.12 15.98
N LEU A 220 -13.12 0.78 15.02
CA LEU A 220 -13.29 1.18 13.62
C LEU A 220 -14.62 0.71 13.02
N GLU A 221 -15.00 -0.56 13.19
CA GLU A 221 -16.28 -1.10 12.71
C GLU A 221 -17.48 -0.33 13.26
N LYS A 222 -17.42 0.05 14.55
CA LYS A 222 -18.48 0.83 15.20
C LYS A 222 -18.57 2.26 14.64
N GLU A 223 -17.42 2.93 14.46
CA GLU A 223 -17.36 4.29 13.89
C GLU A 223 -17.85 4.34 12.44
N LEU A 224 -17.74 3.23 11.70
CA LEU A 224 -18.25 3.11 10.32
C LEU A 224 -19.71 2.67 10.24
N GLY A 225 -20.46 2.72 11.35
CA GLY A 225 -21.90 2.47 11.37
C GLY A 225 -22.29 0.99 11.46
N GLY A 226 -21.46 0.14 12.10
CA GLY A 226 -21.67 -1.29 12.18
C GLY A 226 -23.09 -1.73 12.57
N VAL A 227 -23.80 -2.33 11.61
CA VAL A 227 -24.74 -3.42 11.87
C VAL A 227 -23.89 -4.64 12.16
N SER A 228 -23.79 -5.04 13.43
CA SER A 228 -23.42 -6.41 13.78
C SER A 228 -24.70 -7.25 13.81
N PRO A 229 -24.71 -8.50 13.29
CA PRO A 229 -25.71 -9.48 13.69
C PRO A 229 -25.56 -9.82 15.18
#